data_AF-A0A0B7K7L1-F1
#
_entry.id   AF-A0A0B7K7L1-F1
#
_cell.length_a   1.000
_cell.length_b   1.000
_cell.length_c   1.000
_cell.angle_alpha   90.00
_cell.angle_beta   90.00
_cell.angle_gamma   90.00
#
_symmetry.space_group_name_H-M   'P 1'
#
loop_
_entity.id
_entity.type
_entity.pdbx_description
1 polymer ?
#
loop_
_entity_poly.entity_id
_entity_poly.type
_entity_poly.pdbx_seq_one_letter_code
_entity_poly.pdbx_strand_id
1 'polypeptide(L)'
;MANDQESKDRHYKDLYASPPDFKVLGRLDPDLAAVLKGRELDFDDPASVMQLTKTLLKLDFDLSIELPDDRLCPPVANRHNYILWLKNLLDTSSYEKPGRKAVGIDIGTGASCIYPLLGCTQRPWSFVATDIDAKSLEYARGNVKRNELTHRINVLARTQDDPMIPLEDAKLSSADFAMTNPPFYASKDELLESAAQKSRKPFTACTGSETEMVTAGGEVAFVGRILDESLELRERVQWYTCMVGFLSSATKLVERLKKEGIDNYAVTELVQGSKTRRWAVGWSFQAMRPEQSVARGVTSKAGAAKIDLPPATEQQVLKIAVPEKIGEFADALRRHIGGLELASWEWDQERLEGVGRAEANVWNRAWRRKRKREMEVEEQEGKEEVEKEPSAIVFGFQVRVRVTKDDLSVGCRWMEGHDAVIFESFQGYIKATVNSITGTAKGTKK
;
A
#
# COMPACT_ATOMS: atom_id res chain seq x y z
N MET A 1 5.61 -23.51 -5.89
CA MET A 1 6.05 -22.11 -5.74
C MET A 1 4.88 -21.18 -5.40
N ALA A 2 3.81 -21.07 -6.20
CA ALA A 2 2.66 -20.19 -5.87
C ALA A 2 1.97 -20.52 -4.52
N ASN A 3 1.76 -21.81 -4.23
CA ASN A 3 1.13 -22.26 -2.97
C ASN A 3 1.98 -21.96 -1.71
N ASP A 4 3.31 -21.80 -1.88
CA ASP A 4 4.22 -21.53 -0.77
C ASP A 4 4.22 -20.03 -0.39
N GLN A 5 4.23 -19.14 -1.39
CA GLN A 5 4.19 -17.70 -1.15
C GLN A 5 2.85 -17.24 -0.57
N GLU A 6 1.72 -17.80 -1.02
CA GLU A 6 0.39 -17.51 -0.44
C GLU A 6 0.28 -17.98 1.02
N SER A 7 0.82 -19.17 1.33
CA SER A 7 0.89 -19.68 2.71
C SER A 7 1.74 -18.76 3.59
N LYS A 8 2.90 -18.34 3.07
CA LYS A 8 3.80 -17.39 3.74
C LYS A 8 3.13 -16.05 4.00
N ASP A 9 2.38 -15.52 3.04
CA ASP A 9 1.64 -14.27 3.23
C ASP A 9 0.56 -14.38 4.28
N ARG A 10 -0.17 -15.50 4.30
CA ARG A 10 -1.19 -15.75 5.32
C ARG A 10 -0.56 -15.80 6.71
N HIS A 11 0.54 -16.52 6.85
CA HIS A 11 1.28 -16.59 8.10
C HIS A 11 1.65 -15.19 8.63
N TYR A 12 2.27 -14.36 7.80
CA TYR A 12 2.65 -13.00 8.21
C TYR A 12 1.45 -12.07 8.41
N LYS A 13 0.37 -12.23 7.65
CA LYS A 13 -0.85 -11.45 7.87
C LYS A 13 -1.46 -11.73 9.26
N ASP A 14 -1.41 -12.99 9.70
CA ASP A 14 -1.97 -13.42 10.98
C ASP A 14 -0.99 -13.18 12.14
N LEU A 15 0.31 -13.08 11.85
CA LEU A 15 1.35 -12.77 12.82
C LEU A 15 1.07 -11.43 13.50
N TYR A 16 1.07 -11.43 14.84
CA TYR A 16 0.72 -10.29 15.69
C TYR A 16 -0.72 -9.77 15.60
N ALA A 17 -1.63 -10.49 14.94
CA ALA A 17 -3.08 -10.27 15.11
C ALA A 17 -3.51 -10.50 16.58
N SER A 18 -2.73 -11.33 17.30
CA SER A 18 -2.79 -11.47 18.76
C SER A 18 -1.46 -11.06 19.41
N PRO A 19 -1.46 -10.54 20.64
CA PRO A 19 -0.22 -10.18 21.35
C PRO A 19 0.69 -11.39 21.56
N PRO A 20 2.03 -11.24 21.49
CA PRO A 20 2.95 -12.32 21.82
C PRO A 20 2.83 -12.75 23.29
N ASP A 21 2.93 -14.06 23.56
CA ASP A 21 3.01 -14.59 24.92
C ASP A 21 4.48 -14.63 25.37
N PHE A 22 4.88 -13.67 26.23
CA PHE A 22 6.25 -13.58 26.73
C PHE A 22 6.70 -14.81 27.51
N LYS A 23 5.79 -15.56 28.13
CA LYS A 23 6.15 -16.81 28.81
C LYS A 23 6.55 -17.88 27.81
N VAL A 24 5.86 -17.94 26.66
CA VAL A 24 6.24 -18.85 25.57
C VAL A 24 7.56 -18.40 24.95
N LEU A 25 7.71 -17.11 24.65
CA LEU A 25 8.94 -16.57 24.07
C LEU A 25 10.16 -16.80 24.98
N GLY A 26 10.05 -16.55 26.29
CA GLY A 26 11.14 -16.79 27.24
C GLY A 26 11.52 -18.27 27.40
N ARG A 27 10.67 -19.22 27.00
CA ARG A 27 11.06 -20.64 26.93
C ARG A 27 11.86 -20.97 25.69
N LEU A 28 11.66 -20.20 24.61
CA LEU A 28 12.31 -20.38 23.32
C LEU A 28 13.61 -19.56 23.21
N ASP A 29 13.72 -18.48 23.99
CA ASP A 29 14.89 -17.60 24.02
C ASP A 29 15.37 -17.35 25.47
N PRO A 30 16.50 -17.98 25.88
CA PRO A 30 17.07 -17.79 27.22
C PRO A 30 17.46 -16.34 27.52
N ASP A 31 17.87 -15.57 26.52
CA ASP A 31 18.29 -14.17 26.70
C ASP A 31 17.06 -13.31 27.02
N LEU A 32 15.90 -13.59 26.41
CA LEU A 32 14.64 -12.97 26.82
C LEU A 32 14.24 -13.41 28.23
N ALA A 33 14.39 -14.70 28.56
CA ALA A 33 14.05 -15.21 29.89
C ALA A 33 14.78 -14.46 31.01
N ALA A 34 16.04 -14.07 30.77
CA ALA A 34 16.88 -13.36 31.72
C ALA A 34 16.38 -11.94 32.05
N VAL A 35 15.60 -11.31 31.16
CA VAL A 35 15.06 -9.94 31.35
C VAL A 35 13.58 -9.92 31.74
N LEU A 36 12.89 -11.07 31.78
CA LEU A 36 11.48 -11.15 32.16
C LEU A 36 11.30 -11.10 33.68
N LYS A 37 10.26 -10.36 34.12
CA LYS A 37 9.77 -10.35 35.50
C LYS A 37 8.53 -11.25 35.58
N GLY A 38 8.74 -12.56 35.69
CA GLY A 38 7.67 -13.56 35.70
C GLY A 38 7.04 -13.77 34.32
N ARG A 39 5.89 -13.16 34.05
CA ARG A 39 5.24 -13.16 32.71
C ARG A 39 5.24 -11.79 32.04
N GLU A 40 5.81 -10.79 32.70
CA GLU A 40 5.80 -9.42 32.24
C GLU A 40 7.18 -9.00 31.75
N LEU A 41 7.19 -8.13 30.74
CA LEU A 41 8.38 -7.45 30.26
C LEU A 41 8.33 -6.00 30.79
N ASP A 42 9.47 -5.52 31.27
CA ASP A 42 9.62 -4.12 31.63
C ASP A 42 9.87 -3.28 30.39
N PHE A 43 8.85 -2.59 29.89
CA PHE A 43 8.99 -1.77 28.69
C PHE A 43 9.69 -0.43 28.95
N ASP A 44 9.89 -0.04 30.22
CA ASP A 44 10.66 1.17 30.57
C ASP A 44 12.18 0.90 30.59
N ASP A 45 12.59 -0.37 30.55
CA ASP A 45 14.00 -0.77 30.44
C ASP A 45 14.42 -0.94 28.96
N PRO A 46 15.34 -0.09 28.44
CA PRO A 46 15.85 -0.21 27.08
C PRO A 46 16.41 -1.59 26.74
N ALA A 47 17.10 -2.26 27.68
CA ALA A 47 17.69 -3.56 27.46
C ALA A 47 16.62 -4.63 27.23
N SER A 48 15.57 -4.62 28.06
CA SER A 48 14.39 -5.49 27.92
C SER A 48 13.69 -5.31 26.57
N VAL A 49 13.48 -4.06 26.13
CA VAL A 49 12.85 -3.76 24.84
C VAL A 49 13.71 -4.21 23.66
N MET A 50 15.02 -3.96 23.72
CA MET A 50 15.97 -4.43 22.70
C MET A 50 16.01 -5.95 22.62
N GLN A 51 16.03 -6.64 23.77
CA GLN A 51 16.03 -8.10 23.79
C GLN A 51 14.73 -8.67 23.24
N LEU A 52 13.57 -8.07 23.56
CA LEU A 52 12.29 -8.46 22.94
C LEU A 52 12.35 -8.30 21.41
N THR A 53 12.85 -7.17 20.89
CA THR A 53 12.98 -6.94 19.45
C THR A 53 13.86 -8.02 18.78
N LYS A 54 15.03 -8.32 19.36
CA LYS A 54 15.91 -9.39 18.86
C LYS A 54 15.22 -10.76 18.88
N THR A 55 14.50 -11.06 19.95
CA THR A 55 13.79 -12.33 20.12
C THR A 55 12.68 -12.50 19.09
N LEU A 56 11.85 -11.46 18.90
CA LEU A 56 10.76 -11.49 17.92
C LEU A 56 11.30 -11.63 16.48
N LEU A 57 12.37 -10.90 16.12
CA LEU A 57 13.00 -11.04 14.82
C LEU A 57 13.56 -12.45 14.60
N LYS A 58 14.22 -13.01 15.60
CA LYS A 58 14.80 -14.35 15.54
C LYS A 58 13.73 -15.43 15.41
N LEU A 59 12.70 -15.41 16.26
CA LEU A 59 11.71 -16.49 16.33
C LEU A 59 10.65 -16.40 15.22
N ASP A 60 10.21 -15.19 14.87
CA ASP A 60 9.08 -15.01 13.95
C ASP A 60 9.53 -14.72 12.50
N PHE A 61 10.77 -14.27 12.30
CA PHE A 61 11.29 -13.89 10.98
C PHE A 61 12.62 -14.57 10.61
N ASP A 62 13.18 -15.38 11.50
CA ASP A 62 14.52 -15.99 11.32
C ASP A 62 15.60 -14.94 11.04
N LEU A 63 15.51 -13.80 11.74
CA LEU A 63 16.41 -12.66 11.58
C LEU A 63 17.23 -12.41 12.86
N SER A 64 18.55 -12.30 12.71
CA SER A 64 19.46 -11.94 13.79
C SER A 64 20.02 -10.54 13.60
N ILE A 65 19.80 -9.65 14.58
CA ILE A 65 20.30 -8.27 14.54
C ILE A 65 21.09 -7.89 15.79
N GLU A 66 21.98 -6.93 15.61
CA GLU A 66 22.62 -6.17 16.67
C GLU A 66 22.21 -4.71 16.52
N LEU A 67 22.10 -4.03 17.66
CA LEU A 67 21.76 -2.61 17.75
C LEU A 67 22.71 -1.98 18.76
N PRO A 68 23.13 -0.72 18.54
CA PRO A 68 23.80 0.03 19.57
C PRO A 68 22.79 0.49 20.64
N ASP A 69 23.30 0.83 21.82
CA ASP A 69 22.52 1.27 22.98
C ASP A 69 22.00 2.72 22.87
N ASP A 70 22.49 3.48 21.89
CA ASP A 70 22.23 4.91 21.67
C ASP A 70 21.52 5.21 20.33
N ARG A 71 20.89 4.20 19.71
CA ARG A 71 20.02 4.37 18.53
C ARG A 71 18.64 3.78 18.77
N LEU A 72 17.69 4.13 17.90
CA LEU A 72 16.30 3.70 18.05
C LEU A 72 16.16 2.18 17.94
N CYS A 73 15.60 1.55 18.98
CA CYS A 73 15.14 0.17 18.92
C CYS A 73 13.73 0.10 18.29
N PRO A 74 13.54 -0.54 17.12
CA PRO A 74 12.26 -0.51 16.42
C PRO A 74 11.26 -1.54 16.96
N PRO A 75 10.01 -1.15 17.31
CA PRO A 75 8.97 -2.12 17.68
C PRO A 75 8.52 -2.97 16.48
N VAL A 76 8.87 -4.26 16.46
CA VAL A 76 8.73 -5.16 15.30
C VAL A 76 7.33 -5.16 14.69
N ALA A 77 6.29 -5.33 15.51
CA ALA A 77 4.91 -5.43 15.00
C ALA A 77 4.44 -4.19 14.24
N ASN A 78 4.83 -2.98 14.67
CA ASN A 78 4.46 -1.76 13.95
C ASN A 78 5.22 -1.63 12.62
N ARG A 79 6.51 -2.03 12.58
CA ARG A 79 7.28 -2.06 11.33
C ARG A 79 6.72 -3.09 10.35
N HIS A 80 6.30 -4.23 10.89
CA HIS A 80 5.65 -5.29 10.13
C HIS A 80 4.35 -4.83 9.47
N ASN A 81 3.49 -4.09 10.18
CA ASN A 81 2.23 -3.56 9.64
C ASN A 81 2.47 -2.65 8.41
N TYR A 82 3.56 -1.89 8.39
CA TYR A 82 3.90 -1.06 7.23
C TYR A 82 4.30 -1.93 6.02
N ILE A 83 5.10 -3.00 6.23
CA ILE A 83 5.42 -3.97 5.18
C ILE A 83 4.17 -4.68 4.66
N LEU A 84 3.23 -5.08 5.54
CA LEU A 84 1.95 -5.68 5.14
C LEU A 84 1.12 -4.73 4.27
N TRP A 85 1.08 -3.46 4.62
CA TRP A 85 0.38 -2.46 3.81
C TRP A 85 1.06 -2.27 2.44
N LEU A 86 2.39 -2.18 2.38
CA LEU A 86 3.15 -2.10 1.12
C LEU A 86 2.93 -3.32 0.22
N LYS A 87 2.89 -4.53 0.79
CA LYS A 87 2.56 -5.76 0.03
C LYS A 87 1.20 -5.60 -0.66
N ASN A 88 0.16 -5.24 0.09
CA ASN A 88 -1.17 -5.07 -0.46
C ASN A 88 -1.24 -3.89 -1.45
N LEU A 89 -0.49 -2.81 -1.23
CA LEU A 89 -0.40 -1.66 -2.14
C LEU A 89 0.14 -2.10 -3.50
N LEU A 90 1.25 -2.83 -3.53
CA LEU A 90 1.86 -3.33 -4.77
C LEU A 90 1.04 -4.43 -5.44
N ASP A 91 0.55 -5.39 -4.65
CA ASP A 91 -0.19 -6.56 -5.14
C ASP A 91 -1.55 -6.15 -5.73
N THR A 92 -2.13 -5.02 -5.29
CA THR A 92 -3.41 -4.54 -5.81
C THR A 92 -3.27 -3.43 -6.85
N SER A 93 -2.11 -2.79 -6.97
CA SER A 93 -1.80 -1.81 -8.02
C SER A 93 -1.11 -2.44 -9.23
N SER A 94 -1.48 -3.67 -9.60
CA SER A 94 -1.02 -4.34 -10.83
C SER A 94 -2.10 -5.30 -11.34
N TYR A 95 -1.97 -5.72 -12.60
CA TYR A 95 -2.69 -6.88 -13.14
C TYR A 95 -1.95 -8.20 -12.89
N GLU A 96 -0.70 -8.14 -12.41
CA GLU A 96 0.07 -9.31 -12.03
C GLU A 96 -0.51 -9.99 -10.80
N LYS A 97 -0.20 -11.29 -10.65
CA LYS A 97 -0.54 -12.02 -9.43
C LYS A 97 0.27 -11.47 -8.24
N PRO A 98 -0.29 -11.49 -7.02
CA PRO A 98 0.42 -11.10 -5.81
C PRO A 98 1.77 -11.81 -5.63
N GLY A 99 2.73 -11.12 -5.02
CA GLY A 99 4.03 -11.69 -4.68
C GLY A 99 5.10 -11.60 -5.77
N ARG A 100 4.95 -10.66 -6.71
CA ARG A 100 6.00 -10.33 -7.68
C ARG A 100 7.30 -9.88 -7.00
N LYS A 101 8.41 -10.00 -7.74
CA LYS A 101 9.69 -9.39 -7.35
C LYS A 101 9.53 -7.87 -7.35
N ALA A 102 10.16 -7.20 -6.39
CA ALA A 102 10.12 -5.74 -6.31
C ALA A 102 11.45 -5.17 -5.76
N VAL A 103 11.76 -3.95 -6.14
CA VAL A 103 12.89 -3.16 -5.65
C VAL A 103 12.36 -1.97 -4.85
N GLY A 104 12.68 -1.95 -3.56
CA GLY A 104 12.31 -0.89 -2.63
C GLY A 104 13.47 0.07 -2.33
N ILE A 105 13.14 1.31 -1.97
CA ILE A 105 14.10 2.27 -1.40
C ILE A 105 13.64 2.58 0.03
N ASP A 106 14.47 2.29 1.01
CA ASP A 106 14.23 2.61 2.43
C ASP A 106 15.06 3.84 2.82
N ILE A 107 14.39 4.95 3.10
CA ILE A 107 15.02 6.25 3.39
C ILE A 107 15.10 6.43 4.91
N GLY A 108 16.32 6.41 5.44
CA GLY A 108 16.57 6.42 6.88
C GLY A 108 16.40 5.03 7.50
N THR A 109 17.19 4.07 7.04
CA THR A 109 17.05 2.65 7.41
C THR A 109 17.41 2.37 8.88
N GLY A 110 18.19 3.26 9.50
CA GLY A 110 18.67 3.16 10.88
C GLY A 110 19.59 1.97 11.12
N ALA A 111 20.12 1.87 12.34
CA ALA A 111 21.02 0.78 12.74
C ALA A 111 20.42 -0.63 12.49
N SER A 112 19.10 -0.75 12.62
CA SER A 112 18.40 -2.03 12.49
C SER A 112 18.32 -2.56 11.06
N CYS A 113 18.26 -1.68 10.05
CA CYS A 113 17.86 -2.03 8.68
C CYS A 113 16.54 -2.85 8.61
N ILE A 114 15.61 -2.59 9.54
CA ILE A 114 14.48 -3.49 9.82
C ILE A 114 13.53 -3.65 8.62
N TYR A 115 13.24 -2.58 7.87
CA TYR A 115 12.31 -2.67 6.74
C TYR A 115 12.88 -3.52 5.59
N PRO A 116 14.12 -3.30 5.12
CA PRO A 116 14.78 -4.18 4.16
C PRO A 116 14.81 -5.63 4.60
N LEU A 117 15.18 -5.90 5.86
CA LEU A 117 15.25 -7.26 6.39
C LEU A 117 13.87 -7.93 6.39
N LEU A 118 12.85 -7.28 6.97
CA LEU A 118 11.48 -7.82 7.01
C LEU A 118 10.92 -8.03 5.59
N GLY A 119 11.08 -7.06 4.69
CA GLY A 119 10.61 -7.16 3.32
C GLY A 119 11.27 -8.32 2.57
N CYS A 120 12.59 -8.45 2.71
CA CYS A 120 13.36 -9.54 2.14
C CYS A 120 12.95 -10.91 2.70
N THR A 121 12.70 -11.03 4.00
CA THR A 121 12.23 -12.28 4.60
C THR A 121 10.86 -12.68 4.04
N GLN A 122 9.95 -11.73 3.85
CA GLN A 122 8.56 -12.04 3.50
C GLN A 122 8.31 -12.21 1.99
N ARG A 123 9.08 -11.52 1.15
CA ARG A 123 8.88 -11.42 -0.29
C ARG A 123 10.22 -11.52 -1.05
N PRO A 124 10.19 -11.85 -2.36
CA PRO A 124 11.38 -11.82 -3.20
C PRO A 124 11.76 -10.37 -3.58
N TRP A 125 11.87 -9.51 -2.58
CA TRP A 125 12.23 -8.10 -2.72
C TRP A 125 13.73 -7.90 -2.61
N SER A 126 14.19 -6.80 -3.18
CA SER A 126 15.52 -6.21 -2.98
C SER A 126 15.36 -4.75 -2.54
N PHE A 127 16.37 -4.20 -1.89
CA PHE A 127 16.32 -2.87 -1.30
C PHE A 127 17.60 -2.07 -1.57
N VAL A 128 17.41 -0.78 -1.79
CA VAL A 128 18.41 0.25 -1.52
C VAL A 128 18.06 0.85 -0.16
N ALA A 129 18.93 0.70 0.81
CA ALA A 129 18.74 1.19 2.18
C ALA A 129 19.68 2.36 2.43
N THR A 130 19.14 3.55 2.70
CA THR A 130 19.93 4.77 2.85
C THR A 130 19.90 5.27 4.29
N ASP A 131 21.01 5.90 4.71
CA ASP A 131 21.08 6.63 5.97
C ASP A 131 22.21 7.67 5.91
N ILE A 132 22.14 8.66 6.79
CA ILE A 132 23.16 9.71 6.95
C ILE A 132 24.06 9.48 8.17
N ASP A 133 23.62 8.67 9.13
CA ASP A 133 24.38 8.39 10.36
C ASP A 133 25.36 7.23 10.13
N ALA A 134 26.66 7.52 10.25
CA ALA A 134 27.72 6.55 10.02
C ALA A 134 27.62 5.31 10.93
N LYS A 135 27.22 5.49 12.19
CA LYS A 135 27.04 4.39 13.15
C LYS A 135 25.86 3.51 12.76
N SER A 136 24.72 4.09 12.41
CA SER A 136 23.58 3.37 11.85
C SER A 136 23.95 2.57 10.60
N LEU A 137 24.71 3.16 9.67
CA LEU A 137 25.17 2.47 8.46
C LEU A 137 26.08 1.28 8.75
N GLU A 138 26.97 1.39 9.74
CA GLU A 138 27.83 0.29 10.19
C GLU A 138 27.01 -0.91 10.69
N TYR A 139 26.08 -0.65 11.62
CA TYR A 139 25.20 -1.69 12.16
C TYR A 139 24.25 -2.26 11.10
N ALA A 140 23.69 -1.43 10.23
CA ALA A 140 22.83 -1.87 9.14
C ALA A 140 23.57 -2.84 8.20
N ARG A 141 24.80 -2.50 7.78
CA ARG A 141 25.65 -3.40 6.98
C ARG A 141 25.98 -4.70 7.72
N GLY A 142 26.29 -4.62 9.00
CA GLY A 142 26.53 -5.79 9.86
C GLY A 142 25.32 -6.72 9.93
N ASN A 143 24.12 -6.15 10.13
CA ASN A 143 22.86 -6.87 10.19
C ASN A 143 22.49 -7.51 8.86
N VAL A 144 22.65 -6.79 7.74
CA VAL A 144 22.44 -7.35 6.39
C VAL A 144 23.39 -8.53 6.13
N LYS A 145 24.67 -8.39 6.49
CA LYS A 145 25.66 -9.46 6.35
C LYS A 145 25.35 -10.67 7.22
N ARG A 146 24.94 -10.46 8.49
CA ARG A 146 24.61 -11.53 9.44
C ARG A 146 23.46 -12.41 8.94
N ASN A 147 22.53 -11.84 8.19
CA ASN A 147 21.38 -12.56 7.63
C ASN A 147 21.57 -12.99 6.17
N GLU A 148 22.79 -12.91 5.63
CA GLU A 148 23.12 -13.35 4.25
C GLU A 148 22.34 -12.61 3.14
N LEU A 149 21.90 -11.37 3.40
CA LEU A 149 21.05 -10.58 2.50
C LEU A 149 21.80 -9.53 1.68
N THR A 150 23.14 -9.56 1.66
CA THR A 150 23.97 -8.59 0.90
C THR A 150 23.70 -8.59 -0.60
N HIS A 151 23.21 -9.70 -1.15
CA HIS A 151 22.84 -9.82 -2.56
C HIS A 151 21.47 -9.17 -2.89
N ARG A 152 20.67 -8.81 -1.87
CA ARG A 152 19.36 -8.17 -2.03
C ARG A 152 19.28 -6.80 -1.40
N ILE A 153 20.13 -6.47 -0.42
CA ILE A 153 20.08 -5.19 0.29
C ILE A 153 21.40 -4.45 0.09
N ASN A 154 21.34 -3.34 -0.65
CA ASN A 154 22.45 -2.42 -0.83
C ASN A 154 22.33 -1.25 0.16
N VAL A 155 23.28 -1.14 1.11
CA VAL A 155 23.29 -0.08 2.12
C VAL A 155 24.17 1.09 1.67
N LEU A 156 23.53 2.20 1.30
CA LEU A 156 24.15 3.39 0.72
C LEU A 156 24.23 4.54 1.73
N ALA A 157 25.45 5.06 1.94
CA ALA A 157 25.66 6.24 2.78
C ALA A 157 25.24 7.52 2.04
N ARG A 158 24.58 8.44 2.73
CA ARG A 158 24.13 9.74 2.19
C ARG A 158 24.54 10.90 3.08
N THR A 159 24.44 12.11 2.55
CA THR A 159 24.48 13.37 3.29
C THR A 159 23.13 14.09 3.21
N GLN A 160 22.96 15.18 3.96
CA GLN A 160 21.69 15.93 3.95
C GLN A 160 21.37 16.61 2.61
N ASP A 161 22.40 16.92 1.83
CA ASP A 161 22.32 17.59 0.53
C ASP A 161 22.10 16.62 -0.63
N ASP A 162 22.25 15.32 -0.37
CA ASP A 162 22.03 14.29 -1.37
C ASP A 162 20.52 14.12 -1.68
N PRO A 163 20.17 13.64 -2.89
CA PRO A 163 18.84 13.14 -3.18
C PRO A 163 18.38 12.08 -2.19
N MET A 164 17.16 12.21 -1.67
CA MET A 164 16.50 11.25 -0.80
C MET A 164 16.17 9.95 -1.53
N ILE A 165 15.88 10.03 -2.84
CA ILE A 165 15.58 8.88 -3.71
C ILE A 165 16.73 8.69 -4.71
N PRO A 166 17.78 7.94 -4.35
CA PRO A 166 19.03 7.91 -5.11
C PRO A 166 19.03 6.87 -6.24
N LEU A 167 18.10 7.00 -7.20
CA LEU A 167 18.00 6.05 -8.33
C LEU A 167 19.32 5.97 -9.13
N GLU A 168 19.96 7.10 -9.39
CA GLU A 168 21.20 7.15 -10.18
C GLU A 168 22.39 6.52 -9.43
N ASP A 169 22.59 6.89 -8.16
CA ASP A 169 23.66 6.32 -7.34
C ASP A 169 23.48 4.81 -7.11
N ALA A 170 22.22 4.36 -7.05
CA ALA A 170 21.86 2.95 -6.97
C ALA A 170 21.89 2.22 -8.33
N LYS A 171 22.12 2.94 -9.43
CA LYS A 171 22.08 2.43 -10.82
C LYS A 171 20.76 1.75 -11.18
N LEU A 172 19.66 2.35 -10.74
CA LEU A 172 18.30 1.90 -11.01
C LEU A 172 17.60 2.83 -12.00
N SER A 173 17.04 2.27 -13.07
CA SER A 173 16.15 3.04 -13.95
C SER A 173 14.86 3.44 -13.23
N SER A 174 14.36 2.55 -12.38
CA SER A 174 13.10 2.67 -11.64
C SER A 174 13.11 1.84 -10.36
N ALA A 175 12.17 2.13 -9.46
CA ALA A 175 11.89 1.34 -8.26
C ALA A 175 10.38 1.08 -8.13
N ASP A 176 9.99 0.03 -7.41
CA ASP A 176 8.58 -0.29 -7.18
C ASP A 176 8.01 0.51 -6.01
N PHE A 177 8.83 0.83 -5.03
CA PHE A 177 8.42 1.74 -3.96
C PHE A 177 9.59 2.46 -3.31
N ALA A 178 9.28 3.64 -2.77
CA ALA A 178 10.10 4.30 -1.76
C ALA A 178 9.30 4.33 -0.45
N MET A 179 9.99 4.12 0.66
CA MET A 179 9.41 4.14 2.00
C MET A 179 10.28 4.93 2.96
N THR A 180 9.64 5.48 3.99
CA THR A 180 10.35 6.10 5.10
C THR A 180 9.52 6.06 6.38
N ASN A 181 10.22 6.01 7.51
CA ASN A 181 9.69 6.39 8.80
C ASN A 181 10.51 7.59 9.29
N PRO A 182 10.08 8.83 8.98
CA PRO A 182 10.88 10.02 9.18
C PRO A 182 11.07 10.34 10.67
N PRO A 183 12.11 11.14 11.01
CA PRO A 183 12.20 11.77 12.32
C PRO A 183 10.95 12.60 12.61
N PHE A 184 10.38 12.46 13.81
CA PHE A 184 9.04 12.99 14.11
C PHE A 184 9.00 14.49 14.41
N TYR A 185 10.03 15.03 15.05
CA TYR A 185 9.98 16.34 15.71
C TYR A 185 10.75 17.42 14.94
N ALA A 186 10.28 18.66 14.96
CA ALA A 186 10.92 19.80 14.30
C ALA A 186 12.13 20.34 15.08
N SER A 187 12.13 20.14 16.39
CA SER A 187 13.21 20.55 17.29
C SER A 187 13.25 19.66 18.54
N LYS A 188 14.36 19.74 19.28
CA LYS A 188 14.49 19.14 20.60
C LYS A 188 13.46 19.68 21.60
N ASP A 189 13.11 20.96 21.49
CA ASP A 189 12.10 21.58 22.35
C ASP A 189 10.71 21.00 22.08
N GLU A 190 10.34 20.77 20.81
CA GLU A 190 9.06 20.14 20.46
C GLU A 190 8.98 18.69 20.96
N LEU A 191 10.09 17.95 20.91
CA LEU A 191 10.20 16.61 21.52
C LEU A 191 9.91 16.66 23.02
N LEU A 192 10.49 17.63 23.74
CA LEU A 192 10.30 17.82 25.18
C LEU A 192 8.88 18.27 25.52
N GLU A 193 8.32 19.22 24.76
CA GLU A 193 6.94 19.69 24.92
C GLU A 193 5.92 18.58 24.67
N SER A 194 6.11 17.78 23.61
CA SER A 194 5.27 16.62 23.31
C SER A 194 5.33 15.57 24.42
N ALA A 195 6.50 15.40 25.06
CA ALA A 195 6.66 14.53 26.22
C ALA A 195 5.95 15.10 27.46
N ALA A 196 6.00 16.42 27.67
CA ALA A 196 5.37 17.11 28.81
C ALA A 196 3.84 17.17 28.72
N GLN A 197 3.27 17.28 27.51
CA GLN A 197 1.82 17.29 27.28
C GLN A 197 1.16 15.92 27.48
N LYS A 198 1.94 14.83 27.49
CA LYS A 198 1.43 13.49 27.78
C LYS A 198 1.33 13.31 29.30
N SER A 199 0.10 13.17 29.80
CA SER A 199 -0.19 12.92 31.22
C SER A 199 0.42 11.62 31.78
N ARG A 200 0.96 10.76 30.92
CA ARG A 200 1.67 9.52 31.26
C ARG A 200 2.92 9.39 30.41
N LYS A 201 4.00 8.86 31.01
CA LYS A 201 5.23 8.52 30.30
C LYS A 201 4.94 7.59 29.11
N PRO A 202 5.72 7.68 28.00
CA PRO A 202 5.66 6.69 26.93
C PRO A 202 5.79 5.29 27.52
N PHE A 203 5.01 4.33 27.02
CA PHE A 203 4.97 2.97 27.55
C PHE A 203 6.19 2.13 27.15
N THR A 204 7.17 2.74 26.49
CA THR A 204 8.34 2.06 25.96
C THR A 204 9.50 3.04 25.99
N ALA A 205 10.66 2.59 26.46
CA ALA A 205 11.89 3.37 26.41
C ALA A 205 12.22 3.80 24.97
N CYS A 206 12.58 5.08 24.81
CA CYS A 206 13.00 5.65 23.53
C CYS A 206 14.49 5.94 23.58
N THR A 207 15.28 5.14 22.87
CA THR A 207 16.75 5.28 22.75
C THR A 207 17.18 5.98 21.45
N GLY A 208 16.23 6.55 20.70
CA GLY A 208 16.52 7.23 19.45
C GLY A 208 17.54 8.35 19.64
N SER A 209 18.49 8.45 18.70
CA SER A 209 19.40 9.59 18.64
C SER A 209 18.66 10.87 18.22
N GLU A 210 19.23 12.05 18.48
CA GLU A 210 18.62 13.32 18.07
C GLU A 210 18.39 13.37 16.55
N THR A 211 19.32 12.85 15.75
CA THR A 211 19.19 12.73 14.29
C THR A 211 18.10 11.78 13.80
N GLU A 212 17.70 10.79 14.62
CA GLU A 212 16.59 9.86 14.32
C GLU A 212 15.23 10.38 14.80
N MET A 213 15.23 11.39 15.68
CA MET A 213 14.00 11.91 16.29
C MET A 213 13.65 13.32 15.82
N VAL A 214 14.64 14.12 15.44
CA VAL A 214 14.50 15.54 15.10
C VAL A 214 14.99 15.81 13.68
N THR A 215 14.22 16.58 12.94
CA THR A 215 14.59 17.13 11.62
C THR A 215 13.98 18.51 11.48
N ALA A 216 14.65 19.44 10.80
CA ALA A 216 14.11 20.79 10.61
C ALA A 216 12.71 20.74 9.95
N GLY A 217 11.71 21.37 10.57
CA GLY A 217 10.31 21.36 10.11
C GLY A 217 9.54 20.06 10.36
N GLY A 218 10.14 19.10 11.07
CA GLY A 218 9.53 17.84 11.50
C GLY A 218 9.18 16.90 10.35
N GLU A 219 8.34 15.89 10.64
CA GLU A 219 8.00 14.87 9.66
C GLU A 219 7.32 15.43 8.39
N VAL A 220 6.62 16.58 8.49
CA VAL A 220 5.96 17.20 7.32
C VAL A 220 6.98 17.79 6.35
N ALA A 221 8.02 18.47 6.83
CA ALA A 221 9.07 19.01 5.96
C ALA A 221 9.93 17.90 5.36
N PHE A 222 10.24 16.86 6.15
CA PHE A 222 11.00 15.71 5.68
C PHE A 222 10.29 14.99 4.54
N VAL A 223 9.03 14.60 4.73
CA VAL A 223 8.23 13.97 3.67
C VAL A 223 7.97 14.95 2.54
N GLY A 224 7.92 16.26 2.84
CA GLY A 224 7.82 17.30 1.85
C GLY A 224 8.93 17.26 0.80
N ARG A 225 10.18 17.00 1.21
CA ARG A 225 11.31 16.82 0.28
C ARG A 225 11.14 15.60 -0.62
N ILE A 226 10.66 14.49 -0.06
CA ILE A 226 10.34 13.27 -0.84
C ILE A 226 9.25 13.58 -1.88
N LEU A 227 8.23 14.34 -1.51
CA LEU A 227 7.20 14.78 -2.43
C LEU A 227 7.78 15.67 -3.55
N ASP A 228 8.64 16.62 -3.21
CA ASP A 228 9.31 17.47 -4.22
C ASP A 228 10.15 16.64 -5.21
N GLU A 229 10.98 15.71 -4.72
CA GLU A 229 11.73 14.80 -5.60
C GLU A 229 10.79 13.90 -6.43
N SER A 230 9.65 13.47 -5.86
CA SER A 230 8.68 12.65 -6.59
C SER A 230 8.02 13.41 -7.75
N LEU A 231 7.88 14.74 -7.67
CA LEU A 231 7.35 15.55 -8.78
C LEU A 231 8.30 15.57 -9.98
N GLU A 232 9.59 15.37 -9.76
CA GLU A 232 10.60 15.25 -10.81
C GLU A 232 10.73 13.80 -11.31
N LEU A 233 10.78 12.84 -10.39
CA LEU A 233 10.97 11.42 -10.69
C LEU A 233 9.72 10.73 -11.26
N ARG A 234 8.53 11.24 -10.92
CA ARG A 234 7.23 10.81 -11.47
C ARG A 234 7.07 9.30 -11.46
N GLU A 235 6.82 8.68 -12.61
CA GLU A 235 6.53 7.25 -12.76
C GLU A 235 7.77 6.35 -12.59
N ARG A 236 8.98 6.90 -12.43
CA ARG A 236 10.21 6.12 -12.14
C ARG A 236 10.13 5.39 -10.80
N VAL A 237 9.27 5.83 -9.87
CA VAL A 237 8.91 5.03 -8.70
C VAL A 237 7.41 4.77 -8.74
N GLN A 238 7.00 3.50 -8.66
CA GLN A 238 5.57 3.17 -8.72
C GLN A 238 4.83 3.74 -7.51
N TRP A 239 5.32 3.57 -6.28
CA TRP A 239 4.72 4.15 -5.07
C TRP A 239 5.74 4.87 -4.20
N TYR A 240 5.52 6.15 -3.95
CA TYR A 240 6.21 6.90 -2.91
C TYR A 240 5.39 6.78 -1.63
N THR A 241 6.00 6.43 -0.50
CA THR A 241 5.28 6.21 0.75
C THR A 241 6.04 6.75 1.96
N CYS A 242 5.28 7.12 3.00
CA CYS A 242 5.81 7.50 4.30
C CYS A 242 4.90 7.01 5.43
N MET A 243 5.48 6.65 6.58
CA MET A 243 4.75 6.43 7.82
C MET A 243 4.93 7.61 8.77
N VAL A 244 3.85 8.29 9.14
CA VAL A 244 3.88 9.47 10.02
C VAL A 244 3.32 9.17 11.41
N GLY A 245 3.88 9.87 12.39
CA GLY A 245 3.57 9.80 13.81
C GLY A 245 2.27 10.49 14.19
N PHE A 246 1.90 11.56 13.50
CA PHE A 246 0.76 12.41 13.85
C PHE A 246 -0.32 12.45 12.76
N LEU A 247 -1.59 12.38 13.18
CA LEU A 247 -2.76 12.54 12.29
C LEU A 247 -2.73 13.88 11.53
N SER A 248 -2.31 14.95 12.20
CA SER A 248 -2.18 16.28 11.58
C SER A 248 -1.18 16.29 10.44
N SER A 249 -0.12 15.50 10.52
CA SER A 249 0.88 15.39 9.45
C SER A 249 0.29 14.67 8.24
N ALA A 250 -0.42 13.55 8.46
CA ALA A 250 -1.12 12.85 7.39
C ALA A 250 -2.13 13.76 6.66
N THR A 251 -2.92 14.55 7.41
CA THR A 251 -3.85 15.54 6.83
C THR A 251 -3.11 16.57 5.97
N LYS A 252 -2.06 17.21 6.48
CA LYS A 252 -1.28 18.22 5.74
C LYS A 252 -0.62 17.65 4.47
N LEU A 253 -0.14 16.41 4.54
CA LEU A 253 0.44 15.73 3.39
C LEU A 253 -0.60 15.49 2.29
N VAL A 254 -1.78 14.98 2.66
CA VAL A 254 -2.89 14.78 1.70
C VAL A 254 -3.35 16.11 1.08
N GLU A 255 -3.45 17.17 1.87
CA GLU A 255 -3.76 18.52 1.35
C GLU A 255 -2.73 18.97 0.30
N ARG A 256 -1.44 18.72 0.56
CA ARG A 256 -0.37 19.03 -0.40
C ARG A 256 -0.43 18.16 -1.64
N LEU A 257 -0.63 16.84 -1.52
CA LEU A 257 -0.79 15.94 -2.66
C LEU A 257 -1.88 16.44 -3.62
N LYS A 258 -3.04 16.81 -3.07
CA LYS A 258 -4.15 17.37 -3.84
C LYS A 258 -3.81 18.71 -4.50
N LYS A 259 -3.09 19.59 -3.79
CA LYS A 259 -2.65 20.88 -4.31
C LYS A 259 -1.73 20.70 -5.53
N GLU A 260 -0.86 19.71 -5.50
CA GLU A 260 0.03 19.34 -6.61
C GLU A 260 -0.66 18.51 -7.71
N GLY A 261 -1.98 18.31 -7.63
CA GLY A 261 -2.76 17.60 -8.65
C GLY A 261 -2.56 16.08 -8.65
N ILE A 262 -2.06 15.50 -7.56
CA ILE A 262 -1.87 14.05 -7.44
C ILE A 262 -3.20 13.39 -7.09
N ASP A 263 -3.78 12.67 -8.06
CA ASP A 263 -5.07 12.00 -7.91
C ASP A 263 -4.97 10.56 -7.40
N ASN A 264 -3.78 9.94 -7.46
CA ASN A 264 -3.55 8.55 -7.05
C ASN A 264 -2.76 8.50 -5.74
N TYR A 265 -3.50 8.42 -4.65
CA TYR A 265 -2.95 8.32 -3.31
C TYR A 265 -3.73 7.30 -2.46
N ALA A 266 -3.09 6.86 -1.39
CA ALA A 266 -3.59 5.87 -0.44
C ALA A 266 -3.26 6.32 0.98
N VAL A 267 -4.18 6.10 1.91
CA VAL A 267 -3.97 6.43 3.33
C VAL A 267 -4.52 5.32 4.22
N THR A 268 -3.73 4.92 5.21
CA THR A 268 -4.12 3.88 6.17
C THR A 268 -3.75 4.22 7.61
N GLU A 269 -4.43 3.57 8.56
CA GLU A 269 -4.04 3.55 9.97
C GLU A 269 -3.35 2.25 10.34
N LEU A 270 -2.12 2.36 10.85
CA LEU A 270 -1.35 1.25 11.40
C LEU A 270 -1.52 1.23 12.92
N VAL A 271 -2.37 0.33 13.41
CA VAL A 271 -2.74 0.22 14.83
C VAL A 271 -2.05 -1.00 15.44
N GLN A 272 -1.26 -0.78 16.50
CA GLN A 272 -0.71 -1.87 17.29
C GLN A 272 -1.04 -1.67 18.78
N GLY A 273 -1.77 -2.63 19.34
CA GLY A 273 -2.31 -2.52 20.70
C GLY A 273 -3.38 -1.43 20.81
N SER A 274 -3.62 -0.95 22.04
CA SER A 274 -4.73 -0.03 22.34
C SER A 274 -4.40 1.45 22.19
N LYS A 275 -3.12 1.81 22.05
CA LYS A 275 -2.66 3.22 22.17
C LYS A 275 -1.80 3.70 21.00
N THR A 276 -0.94 2.86 20.44
CA THR A 276 -0.03 3.29 19.38
C THR A 276 -0.73 3.26 18.04
N ARG A 277 -0.92 4.45 17.48
CA ARG A 277 -1.42 4.66 16.11
C ARG A 277 -0.33 5.36 15.31
N ARG A 278 -0.15 4.89 14.08
CA ARG A 278 0.61 5.56 13.04
C ARG A 278 -0.26 5.65 11.80
N TRP A 279 0.06 6.59 10.92
CA TRP A 279 -0.60 6.69 9.62
C TRP A 279 0.44 6.41 8.56
N ALA A 280 0.05 5.72 7.49
CA ALA A 280 0.88 5.65 6.30
C ALA A 280 0.14 6.34 5.15
N VAL A 281 0.89 7.13 4.39
CA VAL A 281 0.44 7.84 3.20
C VAL A 281 1.29 7.34 2.04
N GLY A 282 0.65 7.04 0.92
CA GLY A 282 1.33 6.68 -0.32
C GLY A 282 0.74 7.44 -1.48
N TRP A 283 1.56 7.74 -2.49
CA TRP A 283 1.12 8.36 -3.74
C TRP A 283 1.86 7.80 -4.94
N SER A 284 1.22 7.90 -6.10
CA SER A 284 1.73 7.42 -7.37
C SER A 284 1.38 8.39 -8.49
N PHE A 285 2.24 8.45 -9.50
CA PHE A 285 1.93 9.10 -10.78
C PHE A 285 1.44 8.11 -11.83
N GLN A 286 1.53 6.81 -11.55
CA GLN A 286 1.04 5.76 -12.43
C GLN A 286 -0.49 5.59 -12.31
N ALA A 287 -1.09 5.01 -13.35
CA ALA A 287 -2.53 4.86 -13.46
C ALA A 287 -3.12 3.73 -12.59
N MET A 288 -2.29 2.76 -12.13
CA MET A 288 -2.79 1.60 -11.40
C MET A 288 -3.26 1.97 -9.99
N ARG A 289 -4.52 1.62 -9.69
CA ARG A 289 -5.21 1.96 -8.44
C ARG A 289 -5.19 0.81 -7.45
N PRO A 290 -4.89 1.06 -6.17
CA PRO A 290 -4.95 0.01 -5.16
C PRO A 290 -6.40 -0.35 -4.82
N GLU A 291 -6.59 -1.50 -4.18
CA GLU A 291 -7.91 -1.90 -3.67
C GLU A 291 -8.45 -0.90 -2.64
N GLN A 292 -9.77 -0.87 -2.48
CA GLN A 292 -10.47 0.10 -1.64
C GLN A 292 -9.97 0.07 -0.19
N SER A 293 -9.77 -1.13 0.36
CA SER A 293 -9.31 -1.32 1.74
C SER A 293 -7.86 -0.84 1.97
N VAL A 294 -7.06 -0.81 0.91
CA VAL A 294 -5.65 -0.38 0.94
C VAL A 294 -5.56 1.13 0.73
N ALA A 295 -6.33 1.66 -0.22
CA ALA A 295 -6.42 3.08 -0.55
C ALA A 295 -7.03 3.91 0.59
N ARG A 296 -8.04 3.33 1.26
CA ARG A 296 -8.88 4.01 2.27
C ARG A 296 -8.87 3.22 3.60
N GLY A 297 -7.68 2.86 4.07
CA GLY A 297 -7.47 2.05 5.28
C GLY A 297 -7.62 2.80 6.61
N VAL A 298 -8.08 4.05 6.60
CA VAL A 298 -8.32 4.84 7.83
C VAL A 298 -9.63 4.40 8.47
N THR A 299 -9.55 3.66 9.57
CA THR A 299 -10.73 3.06 10.24
C THR A 299 -11.24 3.87 11.43
N SER A 300 -10.40 4.72 12.05
CA SER A 300 -10.88 5.57 13.15
C SER A 300 -11.80 6.68 12.66
N LYS A 301 -12.86 6.97 13.42
CA LYS A 301 -13.79 8.08 13.14
C LYS A 301 -13.06 9.43 13.07
N ALA A 302 -12.08 9.64 13.97
CA ALA A 302 -11.31 10.87 14.02
C ALA A 302 -10.41 11.03 12.78
N GLY A 303 -9.77 9.96 12.32
CA GLY A 303 -8.99 9.95 11.09
C GLY A 303 -9.86 10.21 9.87
N ALA A 304 -10.95 9.45 9.72
CA ALA A 304 -11.87 9.56 8.59
C ALA A 304 -12.55 10.95 8.48
N ALA A 305 -12.67 11.68 9.59
CA ALA A 305 -13.22 13.05 9.60
C ALA A 305 -12.20 14.13 9.25
N LYS A 306 -10.89 13.86 9.39
CA LYS A 306 -9.81 14.85 9.20
C LYS A 306 -8.96 14.62 7.96
N ILE A 307 -8.93 13.40 7.44
CA ILE A 307 -8.17 13.06 6.24
C ILE A 307 -9.14 13.01 5.07
N ASP A 308 -8.84 13.77 4.04
CA ASP A 308 -9.58 13.72 2.79
C ASP A 308 -9.19 12.48 1.97
N LEU A 309 -9.91 11.39 2.18
CA LEU A 309 -9.60 10.09 1.59
C LEU A 309 -9.72 10.10 0.05
N PRO A 310 -8.85 9.36 -0.66
CA PRO A 310 -8.85 9.31 -2.13
C PRO A 310 -10.18 8.81 -2.68
N PRO A 311 -10.56 9.11 -3.95
CA PRO A 311 -11.79 8.59 -4.55
C PRO A 311 -11.96 7.08 -4.32
N ALA A 312 -13.20 6.64 -4.15
CA ALA A 312 -13.47 5.22 -3.96
C ALA A 312 -13.03 4.44 -5.20
N THR A 313 -12.29 3.35 -4.98
CA THR A 313 -11.83 2.45 -6.05
C THR A 313 -12.74 1.23 -6.18
N GLU A 314 -13.67 0.99 -5.25
CA GLU A 314 -14.65 -0.08 -5.34
C GLU A 314 -16.06 0.39 -4.98
N GLN A 315 -17.05 -0.18 -5.67
CA GLN A 315 -18.45 0.07 -5.39
C GLN A 315 -19.27 -1.21 -5.55
N GLN A 316 -20.10 -1.52 -4.54
CA GLN A 316 -21.20 -2.46 -4.72
C GLN A 316 -22.33 -1.73 -5.45
N VAL A 317 -22.60 -2.13 -6.69
CA VAL A 317 -23.50 -1.42 -7.59
C VAL A 317 -24.96 -1.82 -7.34
N LEU A 318 -25.18 -3.10 -7.04
CA LEU A 318 -26.50 -3.66 -6.80
C LEU A 318 -26.43 -4.86 -5.86
N LYS A 319 -27.53 -5.08 -5.15
CA LYS A 319 -27.82 -6.23 -4.32
C LYS A 319 -29.23 -6.71 -4.67
N ILE A 320 -29.37 -7.94 -5.11
CA ILE A 320 -30.63 -8.53 -5.60
C ILE A 320 -30.89 -9.86 -4.88
N ALA A 321 -32.13 -10.34 -4.94
CA ALA A 321 -32.44 -11.71 -4.57
C ALA A 321 -31.63 -12.69 -5.45
N VAL A 322 -31.25 -13.83 -4.89
CA VAL A 322 -30.50 -14.85 -5.62
C VAL A 322 -31.34 -15.31 -6.83
N PRO A 323 -30.85 -15.14 -8.07
CA PRO A 323 -31.56 -15.65 -9.24
C PRO A 323 -31.60 -17.18 -9.22
N GLU A 324 -32.67 -17.78 -9.76
CA GLU A 324 -32.79 -19.24 -9.88
C GLU A 324 -31.60 -19.86 -10.63
N LYS A 325 -31.05 -19.12 -11.60
CA LYS A 325 -29.95 -19.55 -12.46
C LYS A 325 -28.80 -18.55 -12.46
N ILE A 326 -27.97 -18.62 -11.42
CA ILE A 326 -26.78 -17.78 -11.24
C ILE A 326 -25.84 -17.83 -12.45
N GLY A 327 -25.63 -19.02 -13.03
CA GLY A 327 -24.78 -19.20 -14.22
C GLY A 327 -25.28 -18.42 -15.43
N GLU A 328 -26.59 -18.47 -15.71
CA GLU A 328 -27.20 -17.71 -16.81
C GLU A 328 -27.10 -16.20 -16.57
N PHE A 329 -27.28 -15.75 -15.32
CA PHE A 329 -27.09 -14.36 -14.93
C PHE A 329 -25.65 -13.89 -15.17
N ALA A 330 -24.66 -14.65 -14.69
CA ALA A 330 -23.24 -14.33 -14.83
C ALA A 330 -22.83 -14.32 -16.32
N ASP A 331 -23.28 -15.30 -17.10
CA ASP A 331 -23.01 -15.36 -18.54
C ASP A 331 -23.66 -14.20 -19.31
N ALA A 332 -24.85 -13.75 -18.89
CA ALA A 332 -25.50 -12.58 -19.47
C ALA A 332 -24.71 -11.31 -19.16
N LEU A 333 -24.22 -11.14 -17.93
CA LEU A 333 -23.39 -10.00 -17.54
C LEU A 333 -22.08 -9.99 -18.33
N ARG A 334 -21.39 -11.14 -18.40
CA ARG A 334 -20.17 -11.33 -19.20
C ARG A 334 -20.37 -10.92 -20.66
N ARG A 335 -21.46 -11.36 -21.29
CA ARG A 335 -21.78 -11.05 -22.69
C ARG A 335 -22.11 -9.57 -22.91
N HIS A 336 -22.85 -8.94 -22.00
CA HIS A 336 -23.16 -7.52 -22.11
C HIS A 336 -21.91 -6.64 -22.06
N ILE A 337 -20.99 -6.94 -21.15
CA ILE A 337 -19.73 -6.20 -21.03
C ILE A 337 -18.80 -6.53 -22.20
N GLY A 338 -18.70 -7.80 -22.58
CA GLY A 338 -17.89 -8.24 -23.73
C GLY A 338 -18.36 -7.75 -25.09
N GLY A 339 -19.58 -7.18 -25.18
CA GLY A 339 -20.08 -6.49 -26.39
C GLY A 339 -19.59 -5.05 -26.53
N LEU A 340 -18.78 -4.54 -25.59
CA LEU A 340 -18.13 -3.24 -25.69
C LEU A 340 -16.82 -3.34 -26.50
N GLU A 341 -16.41 -2.24 -27.13
CA GLU A 341 -15.11 -2.13 -27.84
C GLU A 341 -13.97 -1.95 -26.83
N LEU A 342 -13.67 -3.03 -26.08
CA LEU A 342 -12.61 -3.07 -25.07
C LEU A 342 -11.28 -3.49 -25.70
N ALA A 343 -10.18 -2.95 -25.18
CA ALA A 343 -8.83 -3.40 -25.53
C ALA A 343 -8.56 -4.82 -25.00
N SER A 344 -9.13 -5.16 -23.84
CA SER A 344 -9.15 -6.53 -23.33
C SER A 344 -10.38 -6.79 -22.46
N TRP A 345 -10.84 -8.05 -22.46
CA TRP A 345 -11.91 -8.53 -21.58
C TRP A 345 -11.70 -10.02 -21.28
N GLU A 346 -11.50 -10.32 -20.00
CA GLU A 346 -11.33 -11.69 -19.49
C GLU A 346 -12.37 -11.97 -18.42
N TRP A 347 -12.84 -13.21 -18.34
CA TRP A 347 -13.84 -13.65 -17.36
C TRP A 347 -13.45 -14.98 -16.73
N ASP A 348 -13.30 -15.00 -15.42
CA ASP A 348 -13.11 -16.18 -14.59
C ASP A 348 -14.48 -16.73 -14.18
N GLN A 349 -14.82 -17.91 -14.73
CA GLN A 349 -16.10 -18.58 -14.46
C GLN A 349 -16.22 -19.13 -13.05
N GLU A 350 -15.11 -19.52 -12.42
CA GLU A 350 -15.11 -20.09 -11.06
C GLU A 350 -15.26 -18.98 -10.01
N ARG A 351 -14.57 -17.86 -10.22
CA ARG A 351 -14.62 -16.71 -9.30
C ARG A 351 -15.80 -15.78 -9.57
N LEU A 352 -16.44 -15.91 -10.74
CA LEU A 352 -17.46 -14.98 -11.24
C LEU A 352 -16.97 -13.53 -11.26
N GLU A 353 -15.75 -13.37 -11.78
CA GLU A 353 -15.03 -12.11 -11.86
C GLU A 353 -14.59 -11.86 -13.30
N GLY A 354 -14.62 -10.61 -13.76
CA GLY A 354 -14.09 -10.25 -15.07
C GLY A 354 -13.27 -8.99 -15.01
N VAL A 355 -12.21 -8.92 -15.80
CA VAL A 355 -11.27 -7.80 -15.88
C VAL A 355 -11.29 -7.25 -17.30
N GLY A 356 -11.46 -5.94 -17.43
CA GLY A 356 -11.52 -5.27 -18.72
C GLY A 356 -10.69 -4.00 -18.77
N ARG A 357 -10.20 -3.68 -19.97
CA ARG A 357 -9.44 -2.46 -20.25
C ARG A 357 -10.03 -1.73 -21.44
N ALA A 358 -10.15 -0.41 -21.34
CA ALA A 358 -10.77 0.44 -22.34
C ALA A 358 -9.88 1.63 -22.68
N GLU A 359 -9.78 1.92 -23.97
CA GLU A 359 -9.07 3.08 -24.54
C GLU A 359 -9.95 4.35 -24.55
N ALA A 360 -11.25 4.19 -24.27
CA ALA A 360 -12.20 5.29 -24.15
C ALA A 360 -13.36 4.92 -23.20
N ASN A 361 -14.25 5.89 -22.92
CA ASN A 361 -15.50 5.62 -22.22
C ASN A 361 -16.52 4.91 -23.16
N VAL A 362 -16.24 3.64 -23.46
CA VAL A 362 -16.94 2.85 -24.48
C VAL A 362 -18.36 2.44 -24.09
N TRP A 363 -18.70 2.53 -22.80
CA TRP A 363 -20.07 2.34 -22.32
C TRP A 363 -20.93 3.60 -22.41
N ASN A 364 -20.37 4.76 -22.75
CA ASN A 364 -21.13 5.98 -22.98
C ASN A 364 -21.96 5.88 -24.27
N ARG A 365 -23.24 6.26 -24.20
CA ARG A 365 -24.16 6.23 -25.36
C ARG A 365 -23.74 7.18 -26.48
N ALA A 366 -23.25 8.36 -26.15
CA ALA A 366 -22.80 9.34 -27.15
C ALA A 366 -21.57 8.81 -27.89
N TRP A 367 -20.63 8.22 -27.14
CA TRP A 367 -19.44 7.56 -27.69
C TRP A 367 -19.84 6.45 -28.68
N ARG A 368 -20.70 5.51 -28.28
CA ARG A 368 -21.14 4.41 -29.16
C ARG A 368 -21.86 4.88 -30.42
N ARG A 369 -22.66 5.95 -30.34
CA ARG A 369 -23.35 6.52 -31.52
C ARG A 369 -22.37 7.17 -32.49
N LYS A 370 -21.36 7.87 -31.97
CA LYS A 370 -20.31 8.48 -32.80
C LYS A 370 -19.52 7.38 -33.51
N ARG A 371 -19.05 6.38 -32.76
CA ARG A 371 -18.26 5.27 -33.28
C ARG A 371 -19.01 4.47 -34.36
N LYS A 372 -20.31 4.22 -34.17
CA LYS A 372 -21.14 3.54 -35.19
C LYS A 372 -21.20 4.33 -36.50
N ARG A 373 -21.34 5.66 -36.44
CA ARG A 373 -21.34 6.52 -37.64
C ARG A 373 -19.98 6.51 -38.32
N GLU A 374 -18.89 6.50 -37.56
CA GLU A 374 -17.52 6.39 -38.10
C GLU A 374 -17.33 5.07 -38.82
N MET A 375 -17.77 3.94 -38.24
CA MET A 375 -17.72 2.63 -38.90
C MET A 375 -18.57 2.58 -40.18
N GLU A 376 -19.79 3.16 -40.17
CA GLU A 376 -20.66 3.24 -41.34
C GLU A 376 -20.02 4.07 -42.49
N VAL A 377 -19.17 5.06 -42.16
CA VAL A 377 -18.40 5.85 -43.14
C VAL A 377 -17.16 5.09 -43.60
N GLU A 378 -16.40 4.48 -42.68
CA GLU A 378 -15.23 3.64 -42.99
C GLU A 378 -15.58 2.46 -43.92
N GLU A 379 -16.78 1.86 -43.75
CA GLU A 379 -17.30 0.82 -44.65
C GLU A 379 -17.66 1.35 -46.06
N GLN A 380 -18.06 2.62 -46.18
CA GLN A 380 -18.43 3.24 -47.44
C GLN A 380 -17.23 3.76 -48.24
N GLU A 381 -16.17 4.23 -47.56
CA GLU A 381 -15.00 4.85 -48.19
C GLU A 381 -13.88 3.86 -48.56
N GLY A 382 -13.96 2.61 -48.10
CA GLY A 382 -12.96 1.58 -48.37
C GLY A 382 -11.70 1.74 -47.51
N LYS A 383 -11.31 0.68 -46.79
CA LYS A 383 -10.18 0.70 -45.86
C LYS A 383 -8.84 0.97 -46.56
N GLU A 384 -8.17 2.06 -46.22
CA GLU A 384 -6.71 2.04 -46.11
C GLU A 384 -6.37 1.51 -44.71
N GLU A 385 -5.67 0.37 -44.64
CA GLU A 385 -5.13 -0.15 -43.39
C GLU A 385 -4.01 0.78 -42.90
N VAL A 386 -4.40 1.85 -42.23
CA VAL A 386 -3.46 2.60 -41.39
C VAL A 386 -3.35 1.80 -40.09
N GLU A 387 -2.17 1.25 -39.83
CA GLU A 387 -1.81 0.71 -38.51
C GLU A 387 -2.08 1.81 -37.47
N LYS A 388 -3.20 1.72 -36.75
CA LYS A 388 -3.48 2.62 -35.63
C LYS A 388 -2.46 2.29 -34.56
N GLU A 389 -1.67 3.29 -34.18
CA GLU A 389 -0.83 3.19 -32.99
C GLU A 389 -1.69 2.74 -31.80
N PRO A 390 -1.19 1.84 -30.93
CA PRO A 390 -1.93 1.39 -29.77
C PRO A 390 -2.39 2.60 -28.94
N SER A 391 -3.69 2.79 -28.79
CA SER A 391 -4.21 3.88 -27.96
C SER A 391 -3.94 3.58 -26.50
N ALA A 392 -3.60 4.62 -25.72
CA ALA A 392 -3.39 4.47 -24.29
C ALA A 392 -4.68 4.01 -23.59
N ILE A 393 -4.55 3.07 -22.65
CA ILE A 393 -5.67 2.66 -21.80
C ILE A 393 -6.04 3.82 -20.88
N VAL A 394 -7.31 4.25 -20.94
CA VAL A 394 -7.82 5.34 -20.09
C VAL A 394 -8.56 4.81 -18.87
N PHE A 395 -9.02 3.55 -18.93
CA PHE A 395 -9.78 2.95 -17.85
C PHE A 395 -9.66 1.42 -17.83
N GLY A 396 -9.21 0.89 -16.70
CA GLY A 396 -9.23 -0.53 -16.39
C GLY A 396 -10.13 -0.83 -15.20
N PHE A 397 -10.83 -1.96 -15.25
CA PHE A 397 -11.81 -2.31 -14.25
C PHE A 397 -11.88 -3.81 -13.99
N GLN A 398 -12.42 -4.14 -12.82
CA GLN A 398 -12.92 -5.47 -12.50
C GLN A 398 -14.41 -5.39 -12.20
N VAL A 399 -15.16 -6.41 -12.61
CA VAL A 399 -16.55 -6.66 -12.19
C VAL A 399 -16.58 -7.99 -11.45
N ARG A 400 -17.30 -8.04 -10.34
CA ARG A 400 -17.43 -9.25 -9.51
C ARG A 400 -18.87 -9.55 -9.15
N VAL A 401 -19.23 -10.82 -9.17
CA VAL A 401 -20.51 -11.32 -8.66
C VAL A 401 -20.24 -12.10 -7.39
N ARG A 402 -20.81 -11.67 -6.27
CA ARG A 402 -20.74 -12.39 -5.00
C ARG A 402 -22.11 -12.95 -4.66
N VAL A 403 -22.17 -14.25 -4.41
CA VAL A 403 -23.40 -14.95 -4.04
C VAL A 403 -23.30 -15.34 -2.57
N THR A 404 -24.32 -14.98 -1.81
CA THR A 404 -24.53 -15.44 -0.44
C THR A 404 -25.78 -16.31 -0.38
N LYS A 405 -26.14 -16.81 0.81
CA LYS A 405 -27.38 -17.58 0.98
C LYS A 405 -28.63 -16.76 0.66
N ASP A 406 -28.59 -15.46 0.93
CA ASP A 406 -29.77 -14.60 0.94
C ASP A 406 -29.83 -13.67 -0.28
N ASP A 407 -28.69 -13.41 -0.92
CA ASP A 407 -28.58 -12.42 -1.98
C ASP A 407 -27.44 -12.69 -2.97
N LEU A 408 -27.56 -12.05 -4.13
CA LEU A 408 -26.49 -11.87 -5.09
C LEU A 408 -26.14 -10.38 -5.17
N SER A 409 -24.86 -10.05 -5.08
CA SER A 409 -24.35 -8.69 -5.22
C SER A 409 -23.41 -8.57 -6.41
N VAL A 410 -23.52 -7.46 -7.12
CA VAL A 410 -22.61 -7.10 -8.23
C VAL A 410 -21.80 -5.90 -7.80
N GLY A 411 -20.48 -6.07 -7.80
CA GLY A 411 -19.52 -5.01 -7.52
C GLY A 411 -18.67 -4.69 -8.74
N CYS A 412 -18.13 -3.49 -8.75
CA CYS A 412 -17.07 -3.10 -9.69
C CYS A 412 -15.93 -2.42 -8.95
N ARG A 413 -14.74 -2.54 -9.54
CA ARG A 413 -13.49 -1.95 -9.05
C ARG A 413 -12.82 -1.16 -10.18
N TRP A 414 -12.36 0.03 -9.86
CA TRP A 414 -11.46 0.83 -10.68
C TRP A 414 -10.02 0.35 -10.47
N MET A 415 -9.40 -0.18 -11.52
CA MET A 415 -8.06 -0.77 -11.48
C MET A 415 -7.00 0.13 -12.12
N GLU A 416 -7.34 0.87 -13.18
CA GLU A 416 -6.39 1.66 -13.97
C GLU A 416 -7.08 2.96 -14.44
N GLY A 417 -6.40 4.09 -14.36
CA GLY A 417 -6.81 5.38 -14.91
C GLY A 417 -6.77 6.53 -13.90
N HIS A 418 -7.04 7.74 -14.38
CA HIS A 418 -6.99 8.99 -13.60
C HIS A 418 -8.35 9.67 -13.37
N ASP A 419 -9.35 9.34 -14.19
CA ASP A 419 -10.64 10.02 -14.15
C ASP A 419 -11.69 9.24 -13.33
N ALA A 420 -11.97 9.73 -12.13
CA ALA A 420 -13.02 9.18 -11.26
C ALA A 420 -14.43 9.30 -11.87
N VAL A 421 -14.68 10.28 -12.75
CA VAL A 421 -15.98 10.44 -13.43
C VAL A 421 -16.24 9.29 -14.39
N ILE A 422 -15.18 8.75 -15.02
CA ILE A 422 -15.29 7.54 -15.85
C ILE A 422 -15.71 6.35 -14.97
N PHE A 423 -15.16 6.22 -13.75
CA PHE A 423 -15.59 5.17 -12.82
C PHE A 423 -17.05 5.31 -12.39
N GLU A 424 -17.49 6.51 -12.01
CA GLU A 424 -18.89 6.79 -11.68
C GLU A 424 -19.84 6.47 -12.84
N SER A 425 -19.45 6.84 -14.06
CA SER A 425 -20.16 6.50 -15.29
C SER A 425 -20.27 4.97 -15.48
N PHE A 426 -19.17 4.25 -15.22
CA PHE A 426 -19.11 2.80 -15.32
C PHE A 426 -20.04 2.11 -14.31
N GLN A 427 -20.08 2.60 -13.06
CA GLN A 427 -21.03 2.11 -12.05
C GLN A 427 -22.48 2.23 -12.54
N GLY A 428 -22.83 3.37 -13.15
CA GLY A 428 -24.14 3.59 -13.76
C GLY A 428 -24.45 2.61 -14.90
N TYR A 429 -23.47 2.31 -15.75
CA TYR A 429 -23.59 1.32 -16.81
C TYR A 429 -23.80 -0.10 -16.27
N ILE A 430 -23.02 -0.54 -15.27
CA ILE A 430 -23.18 -1.85 -14.64
C ILE A 430 -24.57 -1.95 -13.99
N LYS A 431 -25.01 -0.90 -13.30
CA LYS A 431 -26.36 -0.87 -12.69
C LYS A 431 -27.47 -1.04 -13.73
N ALA A 432 -27.38 -0.34 -14.85
CA ALA A 432 -28.35 -0.44 -15.93
C ALA A 432 -28.34 -1.83 -16.58
N THR A 433 -27.15 -2.41 -16.75
CA THR A 433 -26.96 -3.75 -17.32
C THR A 433 -27.59 -4.82 -16.43
N VAL A 434 -27.28 -4.81 -15.13
CA VAL A 434 -27.86 -5.76 -14.17
C VAL A 434 -29.40 -5.67 -14.16
N ASN A 435 -29.96 -4.45 -14.12
CA ASN A 435 -31.41 -4.27 -14.17
C ASN A 435 -32.06 -4.77 -15.47
N SER A 436 -31.35 -4.68 -16.60
CA SER A 436 -31.81 -5.21 -17.88
C SER A 436 -31.83 -6.73 -17.86
N ILE A 437 -30.84 -7.39 -17.24
CA ILE A 437 -30.76 -8.84 -17.13
C ILE A 437 -31.87 -9.38 -16.21
N THR A 438 -32.15 -8.69 -15.09
CA THR A 438 -33.15 -9.12 -14.11
C THR A 438 -34.59 -8.71 -14.44
N GLY A 439 -34.83 -8.07 -15.59
CA GLY A 439 -36.17 -7.63 -16.00
C GLY A 439 -36.77 -6.50 -15.14
N THR A 440 -35.94 -5.78 -14.36
CA THR A 440 -36.38 -4.69 -13.48
C THR A 440 -36.35 -3.31 -14.16
N ALA A 441 -36.13 -3.26 -15.47
CA ALA A 441 -36.04 -2.01 -16.22
C ALA A 441 -37.43 -1.37 -16.49
N LYS A 442 -37.73 -0.34 -15.69
CA LYS A 442 -38.76 0.71 -15.86
C LYS A 442 -40.20 0.22 -16.00
N GLY A 443 -40.94 0.40 -14.91
CA GLY A 443 -42.38 0.59 -14.97
C GLY A 443 -42.76 1.56 -16.08
N THR A 444 -43.69 1.13 -16.92
CA THR A 444 -44.47 1.94 -17.85
C THR A 444 -44.78 3.30 -17.21
N LYS A 445 -44.19 4.36 -17.75
CA LYS A 445 -44.83 5.68 -17.67
C LYS A 445 -46.16 5.54 -18.42
N LYS A 446 -47.25 5.38 -17.67
CA LYS A 446 -48.58 5.70 -18.16
C LYS A 446 -48.75 7.21 -18.19
#